data_AF-A0A9Q8CJ34-F1
#
_entry.id   AF-A0A9Q8CJ34-F1
#
_cell.length_a   1.000
_cell.length_b   1.000
_cell.length_c   1.000
_cell.angle_alpha   90.00
_cell.angle_beta   90.00
_cell.angle_gamma   90.00
#
_symmetry.space_group_name_H-M   'P 1'
#
loop_
_entity.id
_entity.type
_entity.pdbx_description
1 polymer ?
#
loop_
_entity_poly.entity_id
_entity_poly.type
_entity_poly.pdbx_seq_one_letter_code
_entity_poly.pdbx_strand_id
1 'polypeptide(L)'
;MEVRIMKLQWDHIIHYIDGLSSFQFPDALLQLVEGGCHEQLGTFNRLSYTDLSYIEYIDVFDKEVLRKAAAIDEQRLSFAATLERTDYEEGWKRLCFRTDDIESLNDHFISCGLSTIGPSKMSRTKPDGEVISWQLLYINDDRMDRELPFFIQWGEDDAFRAEQLQPHFQSARVADIAIMTQNKSQFIQNWMDWFNAQSKGNQLLIPDGPTFTLLEGDRERIESITLSGIQHPSLEVHGAIYHFQT
;
A
#
# COMPACT_ATOMS: atom_id res chain seq x y z
N MET A 1 7.24 6.34 -32.26
CA MET A 1 6.68 6.43 -30.90
C MET A 1 7.65 5.70 -30.00
N GLU A 2 8.36 6.41 -29.12
CA GLU A 2 9.03 5.75 -28.01
C GLU A 2 7.94 5.10 -27.15
N VAL A 3 8.03 3.79 -26.95
CA VAL A 3 7.21 3.11 -25.94
C VAL A 3 7.76 3.62 -24.61
N ARG A 4 7.06 4.57 -24.00
CA ARG A 4 7.40 5.06 -22.67
C ARG A 4 7.22 3.87 -21.73
N ILE A 5 8.33 3.40 -21.14
CA ILE A 5 8.29 2.28 -20.22
C ILE A 5 7.50 2.73 -18.99
N MET A 6 6.41 2.02 -18.70
CA MET A 6 5.60 2.22 -17.50
C MET A 6 6.48 2.21 -16.25
N LYS A 7 6.46 3.29 -15.48
CA LYS A 7 7.25 3.44 -14.26
C LYS A 7 6.38 3.13 -13.05
N LEU A 8 6.55 1.95 -12.47
CA LEU A 8 5.98 1.58 -11.17
C LEU A 8 7.08 1.59 -10.12
N GLN A 9 6.80 2.20 -8.96
CA GLN A 9 7.71 2.24 -7.82
C GLN A 9 6.95 1.90 -6.53
N TRP A 10 7.67 1.39 -5.54
CA TRP A 10 7.13 1.15 -4.21
C TRP A 10 6.64 2.45 -3.56
N ASP A 11 5.41 2.48 -3.03
CA ASP A 11 4.88 3.65 -2.29
C ASP A 11 4.61 3.29 -0.83
N HIS A 12 3.72 2.36 -0.51
CA HIS A 12 3.48 2.00 0.88
C HIS A 12 2.80 0.65 1.08
N ILE A 13 2.84 0.18 2.34
CA ILE A 13 2.01 -0.90 2.84
C ILE A 13 1.02 -0.35 3.87
N ILE A 14 -0.20 -0.91 3.89
CA ILE A 14 -1.25 -0.56 4.86
C ILE A 14 -1.31 -1.60 5.99
N HIS A 15 -1.25 -1.13 7.23
CA HIS A 15 -1.51 -1.86 8.47
C HIS A 15 -2.76 -1.31 9.15
N TYR A 16 -3.82 -2.11 9.24
CA TYR A 16 -5.00 -1.74 10.03
C TYR A 16 -4.75 -2.01 11.51
N ILE A 17 -4.98 -1.00 12.35
CA ILE A 17 -4.84 -1.04 13.80
C ILE A 17 -6.10 -0.44 14.42
N ASP A 18 -6.84 -1.20 15.23
CA ASP A 18 -7.95 -0.68 16.03
C ASP A 18 -7.38 0.09 17.24
N GLY A 19 -7.82 1.33 17.43
CA GLY A 19 -7.30 2.18 18.51
C GLY A 19 -6.02 2.96 18.17
N LEU A 20 -5.79 3.23 16.87
CA LEU A 20 -4.59 3.91 16.35
C LEU A 20 -4.32 5.28 17.00
N SER A 21 -5.36 5.96 17.49
CA SER A 21 -5.22 7.26 18.17
C SER A 21 -4.26 7.21 19.37
N SER A 22 -4.23 6.09 20.09
CA SER A 22 -3.38 5.85 21.25
C SER A 22 -2.13 5.01 20.95
N PHE A 23 -2.05 4.45 19.74
CA PHE A 23 -0.97 3.57 19.35
C PHE A 23 0.36 4.32 19.23
N GLN A 24 1.40 3.69 19.78
CA GLN A 24 2.79 4.00 19.54
C GLN A 24 3.48 2.71 19.13
N PHE A 25 4.40 2.80 18.18
CA PHE A 25 5.16 1.62 17.78
C PHE A 25 6.01 1.13 18.96
N PRO A 26 6.02 -0.18 19.26
CA PRO A 26 6.78 -0.73 20.39
C PRO A 26 8.24 -0.28 20.39
N ASP A 27 8.75 0.01 21.59
CA ASP A 27 10.13 0.46 21.84
C ASP A 27 10.54 1.70 21.04
N ALA A 28 9.57 2.46 20.53
CA ALA A 28 9.76 3.59 19.63
C ALA A 28 10.62 3.25 18.40
N LEU A 29 10.55 1.99 17.91
CA LEU A 29 11.32 1.54 16.75
C LEU A 29 10.95 2.29 15.46
N LEU A 30 9.69 2.75 15.37
CA LEU A 30 9.20 3.61 14.30
C LEU A 30 8.47 4.82 14.88
N GLN A 31 8.83 5.99 14.39
CA GLN A 31 8.11 7.23 14.64
C GLN A 31 6.87 7.29 13.74
N LEU A 32 5.75 7.72 14.33
CA LEU A 32 4.49 7.94 13.64
C LEU A 32 4.24 9.43 13.50
N VAL A 33 4.03 9.87 12.27
CA VAL A 33 3.62 11.24 11.92
C VAL A 33 2.11 11.22 11.67
N GLU A 34 1.40 12.27 12.09
CA GLU A 34 -0.01 12.43 11.75
C GLU A 34 -0.18 12.49 10.23
N GLY A 35 -1.11 11.68 9.71
CA GLY A 35 -1.43 11.67 8.30
C GLY A 35 -2.66 12.52 7.99
N GLY A 36 -3.66 11.92 7.36
CA GLY A 36 -4.91 12.57 6.97
C GLY A 36 -6.13 11.92 7.60
N CYS A 37 -7.22 12.68 7.56
CA CYS A 37 -8.57 12.23 7.87
C CYS A 37 -9.34 12.10 6.56
N HIS A 38 -9.83 10.90 6.25
CA HIS A 38 -10.63 10.60 5.06
C HIS A 38 -12.11 10.63 5.45
N GLU A 39 -12.68 11.84 5.53
CA GLU A 39 -14.04 12.04 6.03
C GLU A 39 -15.09 11.23 5.27
N GLN A 40 -14.91 11.06 3.96
CA GLN A 40 -15.82 10.28 3.10
C GLN A 40 -15.76 8.77 3.34
N LEU A 41 -14.68 8.27 3.95
CA LEU A 41 -14.47 6.85 4.24
C LEU A 41 -14.60 6.53 5.73
N GLY A 42 -14.70 7.53 6.61
CA GLY A 42 -14.74 7.35 8.06
C GLY A 42 -13.41 6.86 8.65
N THR A 43 -12.28 7.12 7.98
CA THR A 43 -10.94 6.61 8.38
C THR A 43 -9.92 7.72 8.58
N PHE A 44 -8.89 7.46 9.37
CA PHE A 44 -7.74 8.34 9.54
C PHE A 44 -6.46 7.52 9.62
N ASN A 45 -5.31 8.12 9.29
CA ASN A 45 -4.03 7.40 9.28
C ASN A 45 -2.90 8.12 10.03
N ARG A 46 -1.85 7.35 10.31
CA ARG A 46 -0.53 7.79 10.77
C ARG A 46 0.52 7.12 9.91
N LEU A 47 1.66 7.79 9.73
CA LEU A 47 2.64 7.42 8.71
C LEU A 47 4.02 7.27 9.34
N SER A 48 4.72 6.18 9.03
CA SER A 48 6.15 6.04 9.27
C SER A 48 6.91 6.12 7.96
N TYR A 49 7.50 7.28 7.67
CA TYR A 49 8.27 7.50 6.46
C TYR A 49 9.65 6.84 6.55
N THR A 50 9.95 5.96 5.60
CA THR A 50 11.28 5.36 5.40
C THR A 50 12.08 6.14 4.35
N ASP A 51 11.34 6.78 3.44
CA ASP A 51 11.75 7.67 2.35
C ASP A 51 10.49 8.23 1.70
N LEU A 52 10.47 8.35 0.37
CA LEU A 52 9.23 8.56 -0.37
C LEU A 52 8.22 7.43 -0.15
N SER A 53 8.69 6.26 0.30
CA SER A 53 7.83 5.18 0.75
C SER A 53 7.62 5.21 2.27
N TYR A 54 6.52 4.61 2.71
CA TYR A 54 6.12 4.63 4.11
C TYR A 54 5.30 3.40 4.51
N ILE A 55 5.13 3.24 5.82
CA ILE A 55 4.11 2.34 6.40
C ILE A 55 2.93 3.22 6.79
N GLU A 56 1.75 2.89 6.26
CA GLU A 56 0.49 3.52 6.61
C GLU A 56 -0.21 2.72 7.70
N TYR A 57 -0.31 3.28 8.89
CA TYR A 57 -1.22 2.77 9.91
C TYR A 57 -2.55 3.47 9.75
N ILE A 58 -3.64 2.73 9.67
CA ILE A 58 -4.96 3.30 9.40
C ILE A 58 -5.99 2.71 10.36
N ASP A 59 -6.99 3.52 10.72
CA ASP A 59 -8.07 3.15 11.63
C ASP A 59 -9.37 3.86 11.24
N VAL A 60 -10.48 3.41 11.83
CA VAL A 60 -11.85 3.83 11.55
C VAL A 60 -12.36 4.69 12.71
N PHE A 61 -12.63 5.97 12.44
CA PHE A 61 -13.29 6.84 13.43
C PHE A 61 -14.83 6.81 13.30
N ASP A 62 -15.37 6.45 12.13
CA ASP A 62 -16.81 6.35 11.89
C ASP A 62 -17.16 5.10 11.05
N LYS A 63 -17.57 4.03 11.73
CA LYS A 63 -17.96 2.74 11.09
C LYS A 63 -19.23 2.86 10.25
N GLU A 64 -20.13 3.80 10.54
CA GLU A 64 -21.35 3.98 9.76
C GLU A 64 -21.06 4.67 8.42
N VAL A 65 -20.18 5.67 8.42
CA VAL A 65 -19.69 6.28 7.18
C VAL A 65 -18.91 5.24 6.36
N LEU A 66 -18.05 4.46 7.00
CA LEU A 66 -17.29 3.40 6.34
C LEU A 66 -18.21 2.38 5.66
N ARG A 67 -19.23 1.86 6.35
CA ARG A 67 -20.20 0.92 5.78
C ARG A 67 -20.93 1.48 4.57
N LYS A 68 -21.34 2.75 4.64
CA LYS A 68 -22.01 3.43 3.52
C LYS A 68 -21.07 3.59 2.33
N ALA A 69 -19.81 3.97 2.58
CA ALA A 69 -18.77 4.07 1.57
C ALA A 69 -18.51 2.72 0.89
N ALA A 70 -18.34 1.66 1.68
CA ALA A 70 -18.10 0.30 1.19
C ALA A 70 -19.24 -0.26 0.30
N ALA A 71 -20.47 0.23 0.48
CA ALA A 71 -21.63 -0.16 -0.31
C ALA A 71 -21.75 0.59 -1.66
N ILE A 72 -20.94 1.63 -1.90
CA ILE A 72 -20.90 2.36 -3.18
C ILE A 72 -20.06 1.56 -4.17
N ASP A 73 -20.60 1.32 -5.36
CA ASP A 73 -19.97 0.47 -6.38
C ASP A 73 -18.59 0.99 -6.80
N GLU A 74 -18.44 2.29 -7.00
CA GLU A 74 -17.17 2.94 -7.33
C GLU A 74 -16.16 2.91 -6.17
N GLN A 75 -16.60 2.58 -4.96
CA GLN A 75 -15.75 2.46 -3.77
C GLN A 75 -15.62 1.02 -3.28
N ARG A 76 -16.13 0.03 -4.02
CA ARG A 76 -16.07 -1.39 -3.63
C ARG A 76 -14.65 -1.93 -3.48
N LEU A 77 -13.64 -1.25 -4.03
CA LEU A 77 -12.22 -1.56 -3.85
C LEU A 77 -11.49 -0.57 -2.94
N SER A 78 -12.20 0.32 -2.24
CA SER A 78 -11.58 1.22 -1.27
C SER A 78 -11.06 0.48 -0.04
N PHE A 79 -10.28 1.18 0.79
CA PHE A 79 -9.89 0.65 2.10
C PHE A 79 -11.11 0.35 3.00
N ALA A 80 -12.15 1.19 2.95
CA ALA A 80 -13.42 0.94 3.65
C ALA A 80 -14.02 -0.42 3.26
N ALA A 81 -14.13 -0.71 1.96
CA ALA A 81 -14.62 -1.99 1.49
C ALA A 81 -13.70 -3.17 1.83
N THR A 82 -12.39 -2.93 1.92
CA THR A 82 -11.41 -3.93 2.38
C THR A 82 -11.69 -4.33 3.83
N LEU A 83 -11.96 -3.37 4.72
CA LEU A 83 -12.28 -3.67 6.12
C LEU A 83 -13.60 -4.42 6.28
N GLU A 84 -14.63 -4.07 5.52
CA GLU A 84 -15.90 -4.82 5.51
C GLU A 84 -15.71 -6.26 5.02
N ARG A 85 -14.91 -6.50 3.97
CA ARG A 85 -14.63 -7.86 3.48
C ARG A 85 -13.77 -8.70 4.42
N THR A 86 -12.92 -8.05 5.21
CA THR A 86 -11.99 -8.72 6.12
C THR A 86 -12.46 -8.71 7.56
N ASP A 87 -13.76 -8.46 7.79
CA ASP A 87 -14.39 -8.43 9.11
C ASP A 87 -13.63 -7.60 10.16
N TYR A 88 -12.99 -6.50 9.71
CA TYR A 88 -12.15 -5.65 10.56
C TYR A 88 -11.04 -6.43 11.30
N GLU A 89 -10.48 -7.48 10.70
CA GLU A 89 -9.31 -8.18 11.25
C GLU A 89 -8.09 -7.23 11.25
N GLU A 90 -7.39 -7.05 12.36
CA GLU A 90 -6.16 -6.23 12.39
C GLU A 90 -5.03 -6.87 11.55
N GLY A 91 -4.06 -6.05 11.13
CA GLY A 91 -2.88 -6.52 10.42
C GLY A 91 -2.72 -5.96 9.01
N TRP A 92 -1.89 -6.64 8.20
CA TRP A 92 -1.56 -6.17 6.85
C TRP A 92 -2.76 -6.24 5.91
N LYS A 93 -3.01 -5.15 5.18
CA LYS A 93 -4.16 -5.05 4.28
C LYS A 93 -3.76 -5.02 2.83
N ARG A 94 -2.99 -4.02 2.40
CA ARG A 94 -2.75 -3.77 0.97
C ARG A 94 -1.39 -3.16 0.71
N LEU A 95 -0.92 -3.40 -0.51
CA LEU A 95 0.27 -2.77 -1.09
C LEU A 95 -0.16 -1.63 -2.01
N CYS A 96 0.64 -0.58 -2.05
CA CYS A 96 0.48 0.53 -2.97
C CYS A 96 1.75 0.75 -3.80
N PHE A 97 1.57 0.94 -5.10
CA PHE A 97 2.63 1.33 -6.02
C PHE A 97 2.33 2.69 -6.64
N ARG A 98 3.35 3.54 -6.71
CA ARG A 98 3.24 4.87 -7.32
C ARG A 98 3.69 4.85 -8.78
N THR A 99 3.05 5.69 -9.58
CA THR A 99 3.36 5.93 -11.00
C THR A 99 3.42 7.44 -11.28
N ASP A 100 4.14 7.82 -12.34
CA ASP A 100 4.14 9.18 -12.88
C ASP A 100 3.10 9.40 -13.99
N ASP A 101 2.41 8.34 -14.42
CA ASP A 101 1.40 8.36 -15.48
C ASP A 101 0.31 7.28 -15.25
N ILE A 102 -0.69 7.63 -14.43
CA ILE A 102 -1.76 6.72 -13.98
C ILE A 102 -2.79 6.44 -15.07
N GLU A 103 -2.95 7.36 -16.03
CA GLU A 103 -3.81 7.15 -17.19
C GLU A 103 -3.19 6.10 -18.13
N SER A 104 -1.89 6.21 -18.42
CA SER A 104 -1.18 5.18 -19.20
C SER A 104 -1.14 3.84 -18.48
N LEU A 105 -1.03 3.84 -17.15
CA LEU A 105 -1.11 2.63 -16.33
C LEU A 105 -2.50 1.96 -16.43
N ASN A 106 -3.57 2.77 -16.43
CA ASN A 106 -4.92 2.29 -16.61
C ASN A 106 -5.10 1.64 -18.00
N ASP A 107 -4.65 2.32 -19.07
CA ASP A 107 -4.68 1.79 -20.43
C ASP A 107 -3.90 0.45 -20.54
N HIS A 108 -2.75 0.35 -19.86
CA HIS A 108 -1.96 -0.87 -19.78
C HIS A 108 -2.76 -2.03 -19.15
N PHE A 109 -3.39 -1.82 -18.00
CA PHE A 109 -4.20 -2.85 -17.36
C PHE A 109 -5.38 -3.29 -18.23
N ILE A 110 -6.07 -2.35 -18.88
CA ILE A 110 -7.15 -2.66 -19.82
C ILE A 110 -6.61 -3.50 -20.99
N SER A 111 -5.43 -3.17 -21.52
CA SER A 111 -4.80 -3.95 -22.60
C SER A 111 -4.39 -5.37 -22.18
N CYS A 112 -4.11 -5.58 -20.90
CA CYS A 112 -3.89 -6.90 -20.29
C CYS A 112 -5.20 -7.70 -20.07
N GLY A 113 -6.35 -7.14 -20.43
CA GLY A 113 -7.66 -7.76 -20.24
C GLY A 113 -8.19 -7.64 -18.81
N LEU A 114 -7.66 -6.71 -18.00
CA LEU A 114 -8.15 -6.41 -16.66
C LEU A 114 -9.25 -5.34 -16.72
N SER A 115 -10.14 -5.35 -15.72
CA SER A 115 -11.02 -4.22 -15.44
C SER A 115 -10.43 -3.37 -14.33
N THR A 116 -10.74 -2.08 -14.32
CA THR A 116 -10.21 -1.12 -13.33
C THR A 116 -11.30 -0.22 -12.76
N ILE A 117 -11.02 0.37 -11.60
CA ILE A 117 -11.81 1.47 -11.00
C ILE A 117 -10.86 2.66 -10.78
N GLY A 118 -11.24 3.82 -11.32
CA GLY A 118 -10.40 5.03 -11.36
C GLY A 118 -9.87 5.32 -12.77
N PRO A 119 -8.89 6.24 -12.91
CA PRO A 119 -8.24 7.00 -11.84
C PRO A 119 -9.19 7.97 -11.10
N SER A 120 -9.32 7.83 -9.79
CA SER A 120 -10.16 8.72 -8.96
C SER A 120 -9.32 9.84 -8.35
N LYS A 121 -9.70 11.09 -8.58
CA LYS A 121 -9.00 12.27 -8.05
C LYS A 121 -9.33 12.48 -6.58
N MET A 122 -8.30 12.65 -5.77
CA MET A 122 -8.36 12.85 -4.34
C MET A 122 -7.54 14.07 -3.94
N SER A 123 -7.93 14.72 -2.85
CA SER A 123 -7.13 15.79 -2.24
C SER A 123 -7.44 15.96 -0.76
N ARG A 124 -6.51 16.58 -0.04
CA ARG A 124 -6.72 17.06 1.33
C ARG A 124 -5.98 18.37 1.54
N THR A 125 -6.56 19.25 2.36
CA THR A 125 -5.92 20.50 2.77
C THR A 125 -5.21 20.28 4.10
N LYS A 126 -3.91 20.57 4.15
CA LYS A 126 -3.10 20.57 5.37
C LYS A 126 -3.53 21.71 6.32
N PRO A 127 -3.19 21.66 7.62
CA PRO A 127 -3.48 22.76 8.56
C PRO A 127 -2.91 24.12 8.17
N ASP A 128 -1.81 24.15 7.41
CA ASP A 128 -1.18 25.37 6.88
C ASP A 128 -1.86 25.92 5.61
N GLY A 129 -2.87 25.23 5.08
CA GLY A 129 -3.63 25.60 3.89
C GLY A 129 -3.09 25.01 2.57
N GLU A 130 -1.97 24.29 2.59
CA GLU A 130 -1.46 23.62 1.39
C GLU A 130 -2.36 22.43 1.00
N VAL A 131 -2.62 22.28 -0.31
CA VAL A 131 -3.48 21.20 -0.83
C VAL A 131 -2.60 20.09 -1.39
N ILE A 132 -2.61 18.93 -0.75
CA ILE A 132 -2.06 17.71 -1.33
C ILE A 132 -3.12 17.07 -2.21
N SER A 133 -2.76 16.66 -3.41
CA SER A 133 -3.65 15.93 -4.33
C SER A 133 -2.99 14.67 -4.87
N TRP A 134 -3.80 13.68 -5.22
CA TRP A 134 -3.37 12.43 -5.81
C TRP A 134 -4.50 11.79 -6.62
N GLN A 135 -4.18 10.79 -7.42
CA GLN A 135 -5.13 9.93 -8.10
C GLN A 135 -4.95 8.50 -7.62
N LEU A 136 -6.05 7.75 -7.50
CA LEU A 136 -6.04 6.32 -7.14
C LEU A 136 -6.61 5.47 -8.26
N LEU A 137 -5.98 4.33 -8.52
CA LEU A 137 -6.42 3.34 -9.50
C LEU A 137 -6.39 1.96 -8.87
N TYR A 138 -7.44 1.17 -9.13
CA TYR A 138 -7.61 -0.17 -8.60
C TYR A 138 -7.84 -1.17 -9.72
N ILE A 139 -7.23 -2.36 -9.63
CA ILE A 139 -7.57 -3.50 -10.49
C ILE A 139 -8.82 -4.18 -9.91
N ASN A 140 -9.84 -4.29 -10.73
CA ASN A 140 -11.11 -4.95 -10.41
C ASN A 140 -11.16 -6.32 -11.04
N ASP A 141 -10.55 -7.30 -10.37
CA ASP A 141 -10.54 -8.69 -10.80
C ASP A 141 -11.04 -9.62 -9.70
N ASP A 142 -12.34 -9.92 -9.75
CA ASP A 142 -13.05 -10.74 -8.76
C ASP A 142 -12.66 -12.24 -8.81
N ARG A 143 -11.78 -12.63 -9.75
CA ARG A 143 -11.26 -13.99 -9.84
C ARG A 143 -10.11 -14.26 -8.87
N MET A 144 -9.62 -13.22 -8.20
CA MET A 144 -8.51 -13.31 -7.27
C MET A 144 -9.06 -13.41 -5.84
N ASP A 145 -8.70 -14.49 -5.12
CA ASP A 145 -9.06 -14.67 -3.71
C ASP A 145 -8.20 -13.79 -2.77
N ARG A 146 -7.82 -12.59 -3.20
CA ARG A 146 -6.90 -11.70 -2.47
C ARG A 146 -7.13 -10.23 -2.78
N GLU A 147 -6.71 -9.38 -1.86
CA GLU A 147 -6.59 -7.95 -2.12
C GLU A 147 -5.40 -7.67 -3.05
N LEU A 148 -5.68 -7.16 -4.26
CA LEU A 148 -4.64 -6.73 -5.18
C LEU A 148 -4.01 -5.41 -4.73
N PRO A 149 -2.75 -5.14 -5.11
CA PRO A 149 -2.17 -3.82 -4.97
C PRO A 149 -3.03 -2.75 -5.64
N PHE A 150 -2.98 -1.54 -5.11
CA PHE A 150 -3.58 -0.37 -5.75
C PHE A 150 -2.49 0.62 -6.14
N PHE A 151 -2.86 1.60 -6.95
CA PHE A 151 -1.90 2.49 -7.60
C PHE A 151 -2.21 3.93 -7.27
N ILE A 152 -1.16 4.71 -7.07
CA ILE A 152 -1.25 6.12 -6.74
C ILE A 152 -0.41 6.96 -7.72
N GLN A 153 -0.94 8.11 -8.12
CA GLN A 153 -0.14 9.16 -8.70
C GLN A 153 -0.30 10.40 -7.84
N TRP A 154 0.80 10.86 -7.27
CA TRP A 154 0.83 12.10 -6.52
C TRP A 154 0.78 13.30 -7.48
N GLY A 155 0.08 14.37 -7.08
CA GLY A 155 0.01 15.59 -7.89
C GLY A 155 1.32 16.38 -7.91
N GLU A 156 2.14 16.21 -6.89
CA GLU A 156 3.50 16.75 -6.80
C GLU A 156 4.52 15.74 -7.33
N ASP A 157 5.59 16.25 -7.94
CA ASP A 157 6.69 15.40 -8.38
C ASP A 157 7.50 14.83 -7.21
N ASP A 158 8.18 13.71 -7.45
CA ASP A 158 8.97 13.01 -6.44
C ASP A 158 10.07 13.87 -5.79
N ALA A 159 10.70 14.77 -6.54
CA ALA A 159 11.81 15.56 -6.01
C ALA A 159 11.29 16.60 -5.02
N PHE A 160 10.18 17.25 -5.36
CA PHE A 160 9.48 18.17 -4.46
C PHE A 160 8.95 17.43 -3.22
N ARG A 161 8.28 16.29 -3.41
CA ARG A 161 7.81 15.46 -2.28
C ARG A 161 8.95 15.02 -1.37
N ALA A 162 10.09 14.64 -1.95
CA ALA A 162 11.24 14.21 -1.18
C ALA A 162 11.78 15.36 -0.30
N GLU A 163 11.87 16.58 -0.83
CA GLU A 163 12.29 17.76 -0.06
C GLU A 163 11.35 18.02 1.12
N GLN A 164 10.02 17.96 0.90
CA GLN A 164 9.03 18.19 1.95
C GLN A 164 9.02 17.10 3.03
N LEU A 165 9.24 15.84 2.64
CA LEU A 165 9.15 14.70 3.56
C LEU A 165 10.49 14.35 4.22
N GLN A 166 11.62 14.89 3.74
CA GLN A 166 12.96 14.61 4.25
C GLN A 166 13.10 14.75 5.78
N PRO A 167 12.48 15.75 6.45
CA PRO A 167 12.53 15.88 7.91
C PRO A 167 11.89 14.71 8.67
N HIS A 168 11.02 13.94 8.01
CA HIS A 168 10.29 12.80 8.60
C HIS A 168 10.91 11.45 8.25
N PHE A 169 11.91 11.41 7.37
CA PHE A 169 12.55 10.16 6.94
C PHE A 169 13.31 9.51 8.08
N GLN A 170 13.05 8.22 8.26
CA GLN A 170 13.73 7.37 9.22
C GLN A 170 14.83 6.55 8.55
N SER A 171 15.79 6.05 9.31
CA SER A 171 16.86 5.20 8.78
C SER A 171 16.37 3.84 8.31
N ALA A 172 15.21 3.41 8.82
CA ALA A 172 14.60 2.13 8.48
C ALA A 172 14.19 2.07 7.02
N ARG A 173 14.28 0.89 6.39
CA ARG A 173 13.76 0.63 5.04
C ARG A 173 13.05 -0.71 4.98
N VAL A 174 11.91 -0.77 4.31
CA VAL A 174 11.28 -2.06 3.96
C VAL A 174 12.19 -2.76 2.95
N ALA A 175 12.81 -3.86 3.38
CA ALA A 175 13.75 -4.62 2.58
C ALA A 175 13.09 -5.83 1.91
N ASP A 176 12.15 -6.46 2.60
CA ASP A 176 11.39 -7.61 2.09
C ASP A 176 9.94 -7.54 2.55
N ILE A 177 9.03 -8.02 1.70
CA ILE A 177 7.63 -8.26 2.01
C ILE A 177 7.34 -9.71 1.65
N ALA A 178 7.06 -10.52 2.67
CA ALA A 178 6.70 -11.91 2.49
C ALA A 178 5.19 -12.00 2.20
N ILE A 179 4.82 -12.68 1.12
CA ILE A 179 3.43 -12.85 0.69
C ILE A 179 3.14 -14.34 0.57
N MET A 180 2.12 -14.79 1.29
CA MET A 180 1.61 -16.15 1.19
C MET A 180 0.63 -16.25 0.03
N THR A 181 0.78 -17.30 -0.78
CA THR A 181 -0.12 -17.60 -1.90
C THR A 181 -0.30 -19.10 -2.08
N GLN A 182 -1.50 -19.47 -2.54
CA GLN A 182 -1.88 -20.82 -2.91
C GLN A 182 -1.32 -21.22 -4.28
N ASN A 183 -0.93 -20.24 -5.12
CA ASN A 183 -0.42 -20.50 -6.47
C ASN A 183 0.70 -19.54 -6.86
N LYS A 184 1.93 -19.88 -6.46
CA LYS A 184 3.13 -19.08 -6.77
C LYS A 184 3.33 -18.84 -8.27
N SER A 185 3.11 -19.86 -9.10
CA SER A 185 3.33 -19.74 -10.54
C SER A 185 2.39 -18.72 -11.18
N GLN A 186 1.10 -18.77 -10.84
CA GLN A 186 0.14 -17.76 -11.30
C GLN A 186 0.45 -16.39 -10.72
N PHE A 187 0.83 -16.31 -9.44
CA PHE A 187 1.21 -15.04 -8.79
C PHE A 187 2.36 -14.36 -9.54
N ILE A 188 3.44 -15.10 -9.79
CA ILE A 188 4.63 -14.61 -10.50
C ILE A 188 4.24 -14.15 -11.91
N GLN A 189 3.49 -14.97 -12.65
CA GLN A 189 3.08 -14.63 -14.01
C GLN A 189 2.24 -13.34 -14.03
N ASN A 190 1.26 -13.20 -13.14
CA ASN A 190 0.44 -11.99 -13.04
C ASN A 190 1.29 -10.74 -12.74
N TRP A 191 2.25 -10.82 -11.81
CA TRP A 191 3.10 -9.67 -11.48
C TRP A 191 4.08 -9.32 -12.59
N MET A 192 4.58 -10.31 -13.33
CA MET A 192 5.40 -10.08 -14.52
C MET A 192 4.60 -9.39 -15.62
N ASP A 193 3.38 -9.88 -15.92
CA ASP A 193 2.56 -9.37 -17.01
C ASP A 193 1.95 -8.01 -16.68
N TRP A 194 1.45 -7.83 -15.46
CA TRP A 194 0.71 -6.62 -15.09
C TRP A 194 1.63 -5.52 -14.59
N PHE A 195 2.67 -5.85 -13.83
CA PHE A 195 3.50 -4.86 -13.13
C PHE A 195 4.91 -4.75 -13.70
N ASN A 196 5.22 -5.48 -14.78
CA ASN A 196 6.58 -5.61 -15.32
C ASN A 196 7.61 -6.03 -14.24
N ALA A 197 7.17 -6.81 -13.25
CA ALA A 197 8.05 -7.27 -12.18
C ALA A 197 9.10 -8.24 -12.74
N GLN A 198 10.32 -8.18 -12.20
CA GLN A 198 11.34 -9.20 -12.46
C GLN A 198 11.17 -10.35 -11.47
N SER A 199 11.36 -11.59 -11.93
CA SER A 199 11.28 -12.76 -11.06
C SER A 199 12.62 -13.48 -10.93
N LYS A 200 12.92 -13.98 -9.73
CA LYS A 200 14.07 -14.84 -9.46
C LYS A 200 13.70 -15.88 -8.40
N GLY A 201 13.43 -17.11 -8.84
CA GLY A 201 12.95 -18.16 -7.95
C GLY A 201 11.56 -17.81 -7.41
N ASN A 202 11.44 -17.67 -6.09
CA ASN A 202 10.19 -17.25 -5.43
C ASN A 202 10.15 -15.75 -5.11
N GLN A 203 11.08 -14.95 -5.64
CA GLN A 203 11.16 -13.53 -5.38
C GLN A 203 10.71 -12.73 -6.59
N LEU A 204 9.98 -11.65 -6.34
CA LEU A 204 9.60 -10.63 -7.31
C LEU A 204 10.26 -9.31 -6.94
N LEU A 205 10.67 -8.55 -7.96
CA LEU A 205 11.27 -7.23 -7.81
C LEU A 205 10.56 -6.22 -8.71
N ILE A 206 10.20 -5.09 -8.10
CA ILE A 206 9.86 -3.85 -8.80
C ILE A 206 11.03 -2.89 -8.53
N PRO A 207 11.54 -2.16 -9.54
CA PRO A 207 12.70 -1.28 -9.37
C PRO A 207 12.57 -0.33 -8.18
N ASP A 208 13.70 -0.13 -7.48
CA ASP A 208 13.83 0.78 -6.32
C ASP A 208 12.86 0.47 -5.15
N GLY A 209 12.36 -0.77 -5.07
CA GLY A 209 11.47 -1.24 -4.00
C GLY A 209 12.04 -2.41 -3.18
N PRO A 210 11.24 -2.94 -2.23
CA PRO A 210 11.61 -4.14 -1.48
C PRO A 210 11.60 -5.37 -2.39
N THR A 211 12.21 -6.45 -1.89
CA THR A 211 11.97 -7.78 -2.45
C THR A 211 10.58 -8.25 -2.02
N PHE A 212 9.83 -8.88 -2.92
CA PHE A 212 8.57 -9.53 -2.59
C PHE A 212 8.80 -11.04 -2.60
N THR A 213 8.88 -11.66 -1.42
CA THR A 213 9.17 -13.08 -1.27
C THR A 213 7.88 -13.89 -1.18
N LEU A 214 7.68 -14.83 -2.11
CA LEU A 214 6.50 -15.68 -2.15
C LEU A 214 6.69 -16.94 -1.30
N LEU A 215 5.75 -17.16 -0.40
CA LEU A 215 5.60 -18.34 0.44
C LEU A 215 4.41 -19.17 -0.06
N GLU A 216 4.54 -20.49 -0.02
CA GLU A 216 3.39 -21.37 -0.31
C GLU A 216 2.58 -21.55 0.97
N GLY A 217 1.27 -21.49 0.83
CA GLY A 217 0.36 -21.75 1.93
C GLY A 217 -1.05 -22.00 1.43
N ASP A 218 -1.97 -22.12 2.38
CA ASP A 218 -3.40 -22.36 2.16
C ASP A 218 -4.23 -21.06 2.16
N ARG A 219 -3.56 -19.89 2.19
CA ARG A 219 -4.18 -18.56 2.24
C ARG A 219 -3.49 -17.58 1.30
N GLU A 220 -4.19 -16.51 0.96
CA GLU A 220 -3.65 -15.35 0.25
C GLU A 220 -3.55 -14.17 1.22
N ARG A 221 -2.34 -13.76 1.60
CA ARG A 221 -2.13 -12.62 2.51
C ARG A 221 -0.70 -12.09 2.46
N ILE A 222 -0.53 -10.87 2.95
CA ILE A 222 0.79 -10.37 3.32
C ILE A 222 1.14 -10.98 4.70
N GLU A 223 2.21 -11.75 4.75
CA GLU A 223 2.62 -12.48 5.96
C GLU A 223 3.38 -11.58 6.92
N SER A 224 4.38 -10.87 6.40
CA SER A 224 5.31 -10.09 7.21
C SER A 224 6.06 -9.08 6.35
N ILE A 225 6.63 -8.07 6.98
CA ILE A 225 7.68 -7.26 6.37
C ILE A 225 9.00 -7.44 7.11
N THR A 226 10.10 -7.21 6.41
CA THR A 226 11.44 -7.09 7.01
C THR A 226 11.92 -5.66 6.89
N LEU A 227 12.21 -5.03 8.02
CA LEU A 227 12.81 -3.70 8.10
C LEU A 227 14.32 -3.81 8.25
N SER A 228 15.06 -3.21 7.32
CA SER A 228 16.51 -2.99 7.45
C SER A 228 16.81 -1.68 8.20
N GLY A 229 18.00 -1.55 8.77
CA GLY A 229 18.44 -0.35 9.49
C GLY A 229 17.98 -0.28 10.96
N ILE A 230 17.37 -1.34 11.47
CA ILE A 230 16.97 -1.49 12.87
C ILE A 230 17.46 -2.87 13.36
N GLN A 231 18.16 -2.91 14.49
CA GLN A 231 18.54 -4.16 15.14
C GLN A 231 17.53 -4.48 16.24
N HIS A 232 16.62 -5.42 15.97
CA HIS A 232 15.60 -5.83 16.94
C HIS A 232 15.13 -7.28 16.67
N PRO A 233 14.73 -8.08 17.68
CA PRO A 233 14.02 -9.33 17.42
C PRO A 233 12.71 -9.06 16.67
N SER A 234 12.18 -10.09 16.01
CA SER A 234 10.88 -9.98 15.35
C SER A 234 9.76 -9.70 16.36
N LEU A 235 8.75 -8.96 15.91
CA LEU A 235 7.61 -8.55 16.71
C LEU A 235 6.32 -8.81 15.93
N GLU A 236 5.28 -9.20 16.65
CA GLU A 236 3.92 -9.13 16.16
C GLU A 236 3.24 -7.91 16.78
N VAL A 237 2.66 -7.07 15.94
CA VAL A 237 2.03 -5.80 16.33
C VAL A 237 0.66 -5.78 15.67
N HIS A 238 -0.42 -5.89 16.45
CA HIS A 238 -1.80 -5.82 15.94
C HIS A 238 -2.02 -6.69 14.69
N GLY A 239 -1.74 -8.00 14.79
CA GLY A 239 -1.91 -8.96 13.69
C GLY A 239 -0.89 -8.86 12.54
N ALA A 240 0.06 -7.92 12.58
CA ALA A 240 1.11 -7.77 11.58
C ALA A 240 2.48 -8.21 12.14
N ILE A 241 3.21 -9.03 11.37
CA ILE A 241 4.55 -9.48 11.71
C ILE A 241 5.62 -8.56 11.11
N TYR A 242 6.53 -8.11 11.96
CA TYR A 242 7.70 -7.29 11.63
C TYR A 242 8.97 -8.07 11.96
N HIS A 243 9.79 -8.31 10.95
CA HIS A 243 11.17 -8.75 11.09
C HIS A 243 12.11 -7.54 10.99
N PHE A 244 13.29 -7.65 11.60
CA PHE A 244 14.29 -6.58 11.55
C PHE A 244 15.68 -7.13 11.24
N GLN A 245 16.46 -6.37 10.48
CA GLN A 245 17.84 -6.67 10.13
C GLN A 245 18.68 -5.39 10.05
N THR A 246 19.99 -5.53 10.20
CA THR A 246 20.96 -4.45 10.00
C THR A 246 21.50 -4.45 8.59
#